data_AF-A0A2H9Q8D1-F1
#
_entry.id   AF-A0A2H9Q8D1-F1
#
_cell.length_a   1.000
_cell.length_b   1.000
_cell.length_c   1.000
_cell.angle_alpha   90.00
_cell.angle_beta   90.00
_cell.angle_gamma   90.00
#
_symmetry.space_group_name_H-M   'P 1'
#
loop_
_entity.id
_entity.type
_entity.pdbx_description
1 polymer ?
#
loop_
_entity_poly.entity_id
_entity_poly.type
_entity_poly.pdbx_seq_one_letter_code
_entity_poly.pdbx_strand_id
1 'polypeptide(L)'
;MGFASFECGLPDASCSIRLEGEQALQPARLVKTARDACWASQFHYAPIDREAIRKLVEPVKSFDGMLDALPFVKPRSLKNELEGFAKTPEEYAGKGDFRDFAVSCYLYEKFAPAFDISVPREKTVFNGARLAADAGNWRIVKKALAGVKPEETLAGLVGIFNSSLKKLLELEGVQADALVKKQFKRKSFSSLKPFMESLPESSALARECLALKGFEASGAAPFVLVETINACYPQFKIPKPKGRLPKA
;
A
#
# COMPACT_ATOMS: atom_id res chain seq x y z
N MET A 1 13.59 -27.35 -2.60
CA MET A 1 13.20 -26.50 -3.75
C MET A 1 12.78 -25.14 -3.23
N GLY A 2 13.41 -24.05 -3.70
CA GLY A 2 13.02 -22.69 -3.34
C GLY A 2 13.45 -21.68 -4.41
N PHE A 3 12.55 -20.75 -4.72
CA PHE A 3 12.70 -19.66 -5.69
C PHE A 3 11.84 -18.45 -5.29
N ALA A 4 12.34 -17.24 -5.39
CA ALA A 4 11.60 -16.00 -5.14
C ALA A 4 12.10 -14.90 -6.09
N SER A 5 11.27 -13.97 -6.56
CA SER A 5 11.73 -12.77 -7.29
C SER A 5 10.76 -11.59 -7.31
N PHE A 6 11.27 -10.39 -7.62
CA PHE A 6 10.61 -9.10 -7.83
C PHE A 6 11.44 -8.27 -8.82
N GLU A 7 10.93 -7.69 -9.90
CA GLU A 7 11.67 -6.72 -10.74
C GLU A 7 10.77 -5.57 -11.19
N CYS A 8 11.30 -4.36 -11.34
CA CYS A 8 10.55 -3.10 -11.24
C CYS A 8 11.23 -1.97 -12.04
N GLY A 9 10.61 -1.49 -13.11
CA GLY A 9 10.95 -0.20 -13.74
C GLY A 9 9.76 0.73 -13.60
N LEU A 10 9.64 1.39 -12.45
CA LEU A 10 8.62 2.37 -12.10
C LEU A 10 9.26 3.76 -11.97
N PRO A 11 8.49 4.88 -12.04
CA PRO A 11 9.08 6.22 -12.10
C PRO A 11 9.96 6.58 -10.89
N ASP A 12 9.64 6.06 -9.70
CA ASP A 12 10.41 6.30 -8.46
C ASP A 12 11.31 5.13 -8.03
N ALA A 13 11.35 4.04 -8.81
CA ALA A 13 11.96 2.77 -8.39
C ALA A 13 12.53 2.00 -9.57
N SER A 14 13.81 1.64 -9.53
CA SER A 14 14.39 0.67 -10.45
C SER A 14 14.93 -0.49 -9.64
N CYS A 15 14.34 -1.68 -9.73
CA CYS A 15 14.72 -2.81 -8.87
C CYS A 15 14.66 -4.15 -9.61
N SER A 16 15.44 -5.12 -9.14
CA SER A 16 15.30 -6.54 -9.43
C SER A 16 15.79 -7.31 -8.20
N ILE A 17 15.12 -8.36 -7.76
CA ILE A 17 15.54 -9.27 -6.69
C ILE A 17 15.08 -10.66 -7.12
N ARG A 18 15.93 -11.68 -6.95
CA ARG A 18 15.55 -13.08 -7.18
C ARG A 18 16.40 -14.00 -6.28
N LEU A 19 15.83 -14.93 -5.51
CA LEU A 19 16.54 -15.76 -4.53
C LEU A 19 16.14 -17.24 -4.60
N GLU A 20 17.12 -18.15 -4.64
CA GLU A 20 16.96 -19.59 -4.81
C GLU A 20 17.81 -20.40 -3.81
N GLY A 21 17.39 -21.60 -3.43
CA GLY A 21 18.00 -22.38 -2.33
C GLY A 21 17.42 -22.04 -0.96
N GLU A 22 18.14 -22.28 0.15
CA GLU A 22 17.63 -22.05 1.52
C GLU A 22 17.30 -20.58 1.80
N GLN A 23 17.95 -19.63 1.12
CA GLN A 23 17.66 -18.20 1.24
C GLN A 23 16.26 -17.82 0.73
N ALA A 24 15.67 -18.63 -0.17
CA ALA A 24 14.28 -18.43 -0.61
C ALA A 24 13.28 -18.64 0.54
N LEU A 25 13.68 -19.36 1.61
CA LEU A 25 12.86 -19.59 2.79
C LEU A 25 12.75 -18.36 3.71
N GLN A 26 13.48 -17.27 3.42
CA GLN A 26 13.42 -16.00 4.13
C GLN A 26 12.90 -14.85 3.24
N PRO A 27 11.63 -14.91 2.78
CA PRO A 27 11.10 -13.97 1.78
C PRO A 27 10.88 -12.53 2.29
N ALA A 28 11.14 -12.24 3.58
CA ALA A 28 10.83 -10.95 4.19
C ALA A 28 11.43 -9.75 3.44
N ARG A 29 12.72 -9.82 3.06
CA ARG A 29 13.39 -8.75 2.30
C ARG A 29 12.71 -8.50 0.96
N LEU A 30 12.39 -9.57 0.22
CA LEU A 30 11.74 -9.46 -1.08
C LEU A 30 10.33 -8.86 -0.96
N VAL A 31 9.56 -9.33 0.00
CA VAL A 31 8.18 -8.87 0.22
C VAL A 31 8.18 -7.41 0.68
N LYS A 32 9.12 -7.02 1.55
CA LYS A 32 9.30 -5.62 1.98
C LYS A 32 9.68 -4.71 0.82
N THR A 33 10.70 -5.07 0.03
CA THR A 33 11.09 -4.27 -1.14
C THR A 33 9.94 -4.07 -2.11
N ALA A 34 9.18 -5.14 -2.38
CA ALA A 34 8.02 -5.04 -3.25
C ALA A 34 6.89 -4.16 -2.71
N ARG A 35 6.62 -4.26 -1.39
CA ARG A 35 5.68 -3.37 -0.71
C ARG A 35 6.11 -1.92 -0.93
N ASP A 36 7.35 -1.60 -0.61
CA ASP A 36 7.90 -0.24 -0.62
C ASP A 36 7.92 0.36 -2.02
N ALA A 37 8.40 -0.40 -3.02
CA ALA A 37 8.44 0.05 -4.40
C ALA A 37 7.05 0.31 -4.99
N CYS A 38 6.09 -0.58 -4.72
CA CYS A 38 4.71 -0.41 -5.19
C CYS A 38 4.02 0.75 -4.46
N TRP A 39 4.26 0.89 -3.15
CA TRP A 39 3.72 1.98 -2.36
C TRP A 39 4.16 3.34 -2.89
N ALA A 40 5.47 3.49 -3.13
CA ALA A 40 6.04 4.74 -3.63
C ALA A 40 5.53 5.14 -5.02
N SER A 41 5.12 4.15 -5.83
CA SER A 41 4.79 4.37 -7.23
C SER A 41 3.30 4.49 -7.53
N GLN A 42 2.40 4.14 -6.59
CA GLN A 42 0.94 4.16 -6.82
C GLN A 42 0.47 5.52 -7.36
N PHE A 43 0.93 6.62 -6.75
CA PHE A 43 0.43 7.96 -7.06
C PHE A 43 0.90 8.54 -8.40
N HIS A 44 1.88 7.92 -9.06
CA HIS A 44 2.24 8.24 -10.46
C HIS A 44 1.18 7.82 -11.46
N TYR A 45 0.39 6.81 -11.11
CA TYR A 45 -0.63 6.24 -11.97
C TYR A 45 -2.05 6.59 -11.52
N ALA A 46 -2.17 7.28 -10.39
CA ALA A 46 -3.45 7.82 -9.92
C ALA A 46 -3.83 9.06 -10.75
N PRO A 47 -5.12 9.28 -11.01
CA PRO A 47 -5.60 10.42 -11.82
C PRO A 47 -5.65 11.70 -10.96
N ILE A 48 -4.48 12.14 -10.50
CA ILE A 48 -4.31 13.28 -9.60
C ILE A 48 -3.14 14.15 -10.03
N ASP A 49 -3.11 15.39 -9.56
CA ASP A 49 -1.91 16.24 -9.62
C ASP A 49 -1.04 16.02 -8.37
N ARG A 50 -0.19 14.98 -8.42
CA ARG A 50 0.71 14.62 -7.31
C ARG A 50 1.65 15.75 -6.92
N GLU A 51 2.23 16.46 -7.90
CA GLU A 51 3.20 17.52 -7.64
C GLU A 51 2.57 18.73 -6.95
N ALA A 52 1.33 19.08 -7.31
CA ALA A 52 0.59 20.12 -6.61
C ALA A 52 0.27 19.69 -5.16
N ILE A 53 -0.20 18.46 -4.94
CA ILE A 53 -0.48 17.94 -3.59
C ILE A 53 0.78 17.95 -2.74
N ARG A 54 1.92 17.50 -3.29
CA ARG A 54 3.20 17.46 -2.58
C ARG A 54 3.63 18.83 -2.03
N LYS A 55 3.32 19.92 -2.74
CA LYS A 55 3.64 21.30 -2.30
C LYS A 55 2.78 21.78 -1.12
N LEU A 56 1.65 21.13 -0.85
CA LEU A 56 0.75 21.47 0.26
C LEU A 56 1.11 20.75 1.57
N VAL A 57 2.03 19.78 1.50
CA VAL A 57 2.24 18.84 2.58
C VAL A 57 3.53 19.14 3.33
N GLU A 58 3.40 19.31 4.65
CA GLU A 58 4.53 19.24 5.56
C GLU A 58 4.76 17.78 6.01
N PRO A 59 5.90 17.16 5.63
CA PRO A 59 6.19 15.76 5.88
C PRO A 59 6.59 15.51 7.34
N VAL A 60 6.10 14.40 7.88
CA VAL A 60 6.41 13.91 9.21
C VAL A 60 7.42 12.76 9.09
N LYS A 61 8.55 12.87 9.78
CA LYS A 61 9.71 11.99 9.60
C LYS A 61 9.89 10.93 10.68
N SER A 62 9.02 10.90 11.69
CA SER A 62 9.10 9.94 12.80
C SER A 62 7.74 9.39 13.17
N PHE A 63 7.74 8.18 13.73
CA PHE A 63 6.51 7.53 14.18
C PHE A 63 5.81 8.34 15.27
N ASP A 64 6.55 8.91 16.23
CA ASP A 64 5.97 9.72 17.30
C ASP A 64 5.41 11.05 16.74
N GLY A 65 6.12 11.69 15.82
CA GLY A 65 5.61 12.85 15.11
C GLY A 65 4.33 12.54 14.33
N MET A 66 4.19 11.31 13.83
CA MET A 66 2.96 10.87 13.16
C MET A 66 1.80 10.80 14.17
N LEU A 67 2.02 10.22 15.36
CA LEU A 67 1.03 10.19 16.43
C LEU A 67 0.57 11.59 16.85
N ASP A 68 1.48 12.56 16.86
CA ASP A 68 1.16 13.95 17.19
C ASP A 68 0.40 14.66 16.08
N ALA A 69 0.69 14.34 14.82
CA ALA A 69 0.02 14.93 13.67
C ALA A 69 -1.39 14.35 13.41
N LEU A 70 -1.65 13.09 13.76
CA LEU A 70 -2.92 12.40 13.48
C LEU A 70 -4.19 13.16 13.92
N PRO A 71 -4.29 13.76 15.12
CA PRO A 71 -5.47 14.51 15.55
C PRO A 71 -5.82 15.71 14.68
N PHE A 72 -4.85 16.28 13.97
CA PHE A 72 -5.02 17.46 13.12
C PHE A 72 -5.46 17.11 11.70
N VAL A 73 -5.32 15.83 11.32
CA VAL A 73 -5.72 15.35 9.99
C VAL A 73 -7.21 15.00 10.00
N LYS A 74 -7.96 15.66 9.12
CA LYS A 74 -9.41 15.47 8.95
C LYS A 74 -9.70 14.99 7.53
N PRO A 75 -9.72 13.67 7.26
CA PRO A 75 -9.86 13.16 5.89
C PRO A 75 -11.09 13.67 5.12
N ARG A 76 -12.20 13.94 5.82
CA ARG A 76 -13.41 14.52 5.20
C ARG A 76 -13.20 15.97 4.75
N SER A 77 -12.51 16.78 5.55
CA SER A 77 -12.18 18.17 5.18
C SER A 77 -11.18 18.19 4.03
N LEU A 78 -10.12 17.37 4.13
CA LEU A 78 -9.13 17.20 3.07
C LEU A 78 -9.76 16.82 1.73
N LYS A 79 -10.81 16.00 1.75
CA LYS A 79 -11.50 15.60 0.53
C LYS A 79 -12.09 16.78 -0.27
N ASN A 80 -12.60 17.79 0.43
CA ASN A 80 -13.10 19.01 -0.22
C ASN A 80 -11.95 19.93 -0.62
N GLU A 81 -10.94 20.10 0.26
CA GLU A 81 -9.77 20.93 -0.01
C GLU A 81 -8.96 20.43 -1.22
N LEU A 82 -8.95 19.12 -1.44
CA LEU A 82 -8.17 18.47 -2.50
C LEU A 82 -8.96 18.20 -3.79
N GLU A 83 -10.22 18.63 -3.88
CA GLU A 83 -11.09 18.35 -5.02
C GLU A 83 -10.47 18.79 -6.35
N GLY A 84 -9.87 19.97 -6.39
CA GLY A 84 -9.22 20.52 -7.59
C GLY A 84 -7.99 19.75 -8.08
N PHE A 85 -7.44 18.82 -7.28
CA PHE A 85 -6.28 18.01 -7.66
C PHE A 85 -6.67 16.61 -8.15
N ALA A 86 -7.93 16.20 -8.04
CA ALA A 86 -8.41 14.94 -8.56
C ALA A 86 -9.03 15.13 -9.95
N LYS A 87 -8.69 14.26 -10.89
CA LYS A 87 -9.28 14.23 -12.23
C LYS A 87 -10.17 13.00 -12.34
N THR A 88 -11.44 13.19 -12.70
CA THR A 88 -12.32 12.10 -13.06
C THR A 88 -12.30 11.96 -14.59
N PRO A 89 -11.75 10.86 -15.13
CA PRO A 89 -11.83 10.62 -16.57
C PRO A 89 -13.29 10.47 -16.99
N GLU A 90 -13.67 11.03 -18.14
CA GLU A 90 -15.06 11.04 -18.63
C GLU A 90 -15.65 9.62 -18.72
N GLU A 91 -14.84 8.64 -19.13
CA GLU A 91 -15.23 7.23 -19.22
C GLU A 91 -15.60 6.60 -17.85
N TYR A 92 -15.22 7.23 -16.74
CA TYR A 92 -15.54 6.81 -15.37
C TYR A 92 -16.43 7.81 -14.62
N ALA A 93 -17.11 8.72 -15.34
CA ALA A 93 -18.06 9.65 -14.74
C ALA A 93 -19.14 8.89 -13.93
N GLY A 94 -19.36 9.32 -12.68
CA GLY A 94 -20.30 8.68 -11.75
C GLY A 94 -19.82 7.37 -11.13
N LYS A 95 -18.54 6.99 -11.29
CA LYS A 95 -17.94 5.81 -10.63
C LYS A 95 -17.06 6.23 -9.46
N GLY A 96 -17.33 5.65 -8.29
CA GLY A 96 -16.53 5.87 -7.08
C GLY A 96 -16.37 7.35 -6.73
N ASP A 97 -15.34 7.65 -5.94
CA ASP A 97 -14.99 9.03 -5.61
C ASP A 97 -13.48 9.23 -5.78
N PHE A 98 -13.11 9.86 -6.90
CA PHE A 98 -11.71 10.05 -7.28
C PHE A 98 -10.94 10.95 -6.31
N ARG A 99 -11.62 11.74 -5.49
CA ARG A 99 -10.98 12.54 -4.42
C ARG A 99 -10.32 11.65 -3.36
N ASP A 100 -10.73 10.38 -3.24
CA ASP A 100 -10.09 9.43 -2.35
C ASP A 100 -8.63 9.15 -2.77
N PHE A 101 -8.28 9.24 -4.06
CA PHE A 101 -6.88 9.17 -4.51
C PHE A 101 -6.07 10.36 -4.02
N ALA A 102 -6.63 11.57 -4.09
CA ALA A 102 -5.96 12.79 -3.66
C ALA A 102 -5.74 12.80 -2.14
N VAL A 103 -6.74 12.40 -1.35
CA VAL A 103 -6.60 12.24 0.11
C VAL A 103 -5.52 11.20 0.43
N SER A 104 -5.51 10.05 -0.25
CA SER A 104 -4.50 9.01 -0.03
C SER A 104 -3.09 9.50 -0.38
N CYS A 105 -2.95 10.30 -1.44
CA CYS A 105 -1.69 10.91 -1.84
C CYS A 105 -1.21 11.95 -0.82
N TYR A 106 -2.10 12.81 -0.32
CA TYR A 106 -1.77 13.76 0.75
C TYR A 106 -1.24 13.04 1.99
N LEU A 107 -1.94 11.98 2.42
CA LEU A 107 -1.53 11.16 3.56
C LEU A 107 -0.20 10.44 3.31
N TYR A 108 0.04 9.98 2.08
CA TYR A 108 1.32 9.41 1.66
C TYR A 108 2.45 10.42 1.80
N GLU A 109 2.36 11.57 1.14
CA GLU A 109 3.41 12.59 1.20
C GLU A 109 3.65 13.08 2.64
N LYS A 110 2.61 13.05 3.50
CA LYS A 110 2.70 13.46 4.89
C LYS A 110 3.35 12.42 5.79
N PHE A 111 2.96 11.16 5.67
CA PHE A 111 3.28 10.13 6.66
C PHE A 111 4.25 9.06 6.16
N ALA A 112 4.39 8.84 4.86
CA ALA A 112 5.35 7.87 4.31
C ALA A 112 6.79 8.09 4.83
N PRO A 113 7.29 9.33 5.02
CA PRO A 113 8.63 9.56 5.57
C PRO A 113 8.82 9.12 7.03
N ALA A 114 7.74 8.83 7.77
CA ALA A 114 7.80 8.28 9.13
C ALA A 114 8.00 6.76 9.16
N PHE A 115 7.92 6.09 8.00
CA PHE A 115 8.15 4.66 7.84
C PHE A 115 9.53 4.42 7.19
N ASP A 116 10.17 3.29 7.52
CA ASP A 116 11.41 2.88 6.87
C ASP A 116 11.13 2.31 5.46
N ILE A 117 10.94 3.20 4.50
CA ILE A 117 10.77 2.87 3.08
C ILE A 117 12.15 2.74 2.44
N SER A 118 12.53 1.51 2.10
CA SER A 118 13.81 1.23 1.43
C SER A 118 13.59 0.57 0.08
N VAL A 119 13.71 1.38 -0.97
CA VAL A 119 13.59 0.94 -2.37
C VAL A 119 14.99 0.91 -3.00
N PRO A 120 15.53 -0.27 -3.34
CA PRO A 120 16.79 -0.38 -4.06
C PRO A 120 16.73 0.36 -5.40
N ARG A 121 17.85 0.94 -5.84
CA ARG A 121 17.99 1.63 -7.15
C ARG A 121 18.89 0.85 -8.11
N GLU A 122 18.67 -0.44 -8.21
CA GLU A 122 19.41 -1.31 -9.12
C GLU A 122 18.77 -1.29 -10.51
N LYS A 123 19.56 -1.04 -11.56
CA LYS A 123 19.03 -0.98 -12.93
C LYS A 123 18.39 -2.32 -13.32
N THR A 124 17.13 -2.28 -13.73
CA THR A 124 16.43 -3.44 -14.32
C THR A 124 16.04 -3.17 -15.76
N VAL A 125 15.91 -4.25 -16.54
CA VAL A 125 15.43 -4.23 -17.93
C VAL A 125 13.89 -4.32 -17.99
N PHE A 126 13.22 -4.58 -16.86
CA PHE A 126 11.77 -4.72 -16.80
C PHE A 126 11.05 -3.36 -16.73
N ASN A 127 10.07 -3.10 -17.61
CA ASN A 127 9.30 -1.85 -17.65
C ASN A 127 7.91 -2.02 -16.98
N GLY A 128 7.76 -1.56 -15.73
CA GLY A 128 6.57 -1.77 -14.89
C GLY A 128 6.91 -2.41 -13.54
N ALA A 129 6.12 -3.34 -13.02
CA ALA A 129 6.44 -4.12 -11.82
C ALA A 129 6.21 -5.61 -12.04
N ARG A 130 7.03 -6.50 -11.50
CA ARG A 130 6.79 -7.95 -11.41
C ARG A 130 7.20 -8.43 -10.03
N LEU A 131 6.50 -9.42 -9.52
CA LEU A 131 6.87 -10.25 -8.39
C LEU A 131 6.54 -11.69 -8.78
N ALA A 132 7.41 -12.67 -8.54
CA ALA A 132 7.18 -14.07 -8.85
C ALA A 132 7.97 -14.97 -7.90
N ALA A 133 7.32 -15.76 -7.04
CA ALA A 133 7.96 -16.67 -6.10
C ALA A 133 7.31 -18.04 -6.07
N ASP A 134 8.09 -19.08 -5.75
CA ASP A 134 7.71 -20.29 -5.03
C ASP A 134 8.84 -20.74 -4.10
N ALA A 135 8.71 -20.55 -2.79
CA ALA A 135 9.66 -21.10 -1.83
C ALA A 135 9.00 -22.20 -1.01
N GLY A 136 8.99 -23.44 -1.52
CA GLY A 136 8.52 -24.64 -0.81
C GLY A 136 7.01 -24.75 -0.57
N ASN A 137 6.24 -23.66 -0.67
CA ASN A 137 4.89 -23.61 -1.26
C ASN A 137 4.19 -22.24 -1.16
N TRP A 138 4.89 -21.12 -0.89
CA TRP A 138 4.23 -19.81 -1.04
C TRP A 138 4.40 -19.21 -2.43
N ARG A 139 3.57 -19.69 -3.38
CA ARG A 139 3.59 -19.27 -4.79
C ARG A 139 2.81 -18.00 -5.06
N ILE A 140 3.46 -16.89 -5.43
CA ILE A 140 2.75 -15.70 -5.95
C ILE A 140 3.50 -15.13 -7.15
N VAL A 141 2.79 -14.91 -8.26
CA VAL A 141 3.27 -14.13 -9.42
C VAL A 141 2.33 -12.96 -9.70
N LYS A 142 2.80 -11.72 -9.69
CA LYS A 142 2.04 -10.52 -10.09
C LYS A 142 2.90 -9.55 -10.89
N LYS A 143 2.47 -9.22 -12.11
CA LYS A 143 3.09 -8.22 -13.01
C LYS A 143 2.15 -7.01 -13.16
N ALA A 144 2.69 -5.82 -13.39
CA ALA A 144 2.03 -4.63 -13.93
C ALA A 144 2.95 -4.08 -15.03
N LEU A 145 2.46 -3.89 -16.26
CA LEU A 145 3.29 -3.43 -17.39
C LEU A 145 3.02 -1.95 -17.66
N ALA A 146 4.05 -1.12 -17.52
CA ALA A 146 3.96 0.30 -17.85
C ALA A 146 3.77 0.45 -19.36
N GLY A 147 2.61 0.96 -19.79
CA GLY A 147 2.34 1.27 -21.21
C GLY A 147 1.00 0.80 -21.79
N VAL A 148 0.11 0.15 -21.01
CA VAL A 148 -1.24 -0.22 -21.49
C VAL A 148 -2.27 0.84 -21.12
N LYS A 149 -2.56 1.02 -19.81
CA LYS A 149 -3.37 2.11 -19.26
C LYS A 149 -2.91 2.46 -17.82
N PRO A 150 -2.89 3.74 -17.41
CA PRO A 150 -2.46 4.13 -16.06
C PRO A 150 -3.24 3.42 -14.95
N GLU A 151 -4.55 3.31 -15.08
CA GLU A 151 -5.45 2.71 -14.09
C GLU A 151 -5.25 1.19 -13.93
N GLU A 152 -4.86 0.49 -15.00
CA GLU A 152 -4.50 -0.94 -14.94
C GLU A 152 -3.18 -1.11 -14.16
N THR A 153 -2.20 -0.25 -14.44
CA THR A 153 -0.92 -0.24 -13.72
C THR A 153 -1.15 0.03 -12.23
N LEU A 154 -1.98 1.03 -11.93
CA LEU A 154 -2.38 1.37 -10.56
C LEU A 154 -3.02 0.18 -9.84
N ALA A 155 -4.01 -0.47 -10.45
CA ALA A 155 -4.65 -1.65 -9.87
C ALA A 155 -3.65 -2.78 -9.59
N GLY A 156 -2.69 -3.00 -10.50
CA GLY A 156 -1.59 -3.94 -10.32
C GLY A 156 -0.72 -3.62 -9.10
N LEU A 157 -0.30 -2.35 -8.96
CA LEU A 157 0.52 -1.88 -7.83
C LEU A 157 -0.21 -2.01 -6.48
N VAL A 158 -1.50 -1.65 -6.43
CA VAL A 158 -2.35 -1.82 -5.24
C VAL A 158 -2.46 -3.30 -4.86
N GLY A 159 -2.66 -4.17 -5.85
CA GLY A 159 -2.72 -5.62 -5.65
C GLY A 159 -1.42 -6.21 -5.11
N ILE A 160 -0.26 -5.74 -5.59
CA ILE A 160 1.06 -6.17 -5.07
C ILE A 160 1.22 -5.67 -3.64
N PHE A 161 1.04 -4.37 -3.39
CA PHE A 161 1.18 -3.75 -2.07
C PHE A 161 0.36 -4.47 -0.99
N ASN A 162 -0.95 -4.68 -1.22
CA ASN A 162 -1.82 -5.21 -0.17
C ASN A 162 -1.47 -6.67 0.18
N SER A 163 -1.08 -7.48 -0.81
CA SER A 163 -0.61 -8.84 -0.52
C SER A 163 0.76 -8.87 0.14
N SER A 164 1.67 -7.97 -0.23
CA SER A 164 2.96 -7.87 0.44
C SER A 164 2.79 -7.46 1.91
N LEU A 165 1.93 -6.48 2.18
CA LEU A 165 1.59 -6.07 3.54
C LEU A 165 1.02 -7.24 4.36
N LYS A 166 0.05 -7.97 3.81
CA LYS A 166 -0.49 -9.17 4.47
C LYS A 166 0.59 -10.22 4.73
N LYS A 167 1.46 -10.47 3.75
CA LYS A 167 2.48 -11.51 3.89
C LYS A 167 3.56 -11.13 4.90
N LEU A 168 3.95 -9.86 5.01
CA LEU A 168 4.88 -9.42 6.05
C LEU A 168 4.32 -9.65 7.45
N LEU A 169 3.05 -9.33 7.68
CA LEU A 169 2.40 -9.61 8.97
C LEU A 169 2.37 -11.11 9.29
N GLU A 170 2.12 -11.96 8.29
CA GLU A 170 2.22 -13.43 8.47
C GLU A 170 3.64 -13.88 8.84
N LEU A 171 4.66 -13.33 8.17
CA LEU A 171 6.08 -13.66 8.44
C LEU A 171 6.54 -13.19 9.82
N GLU A 172 5.98 -12.07 10.30
CA GLU A 172 6.20 -11.55 11.66
C GLU A 172 5.32 -12.26 12.71
N GLY A 173 4.52 -13.26 12.33
CA GLY A 173 3.63 -14.00 13.24
C GLY A 173 2.44 -13.19 13.77
N VAL A 174 2.09 -12.08 13.13
CA VAL A 174 1.08 -11.12 13.59
C VAL A 174 -0.29 -11.40 12.98
N GLN A 175 -1.28 -11.66 13.84
CA GLN A 175 -2.69 -11.81 13.46
C GLN A 175 -3.41 -10.45 13.37
N ALA A 176 -3.03 -9.63 12.38
CA ALA A 176 -3.48 -8.24 12.26
C ALA A 176 -5.00 -8.09 12.14
N ASP A 177 -5.69 -8.97 11.42
CA ASP A 177 -7.15 -8.89 11.23
C ASP A 177 -7.92 -8.98 12.56
N ALA A 178 -7.43 -9.78 13.52
CA ALA A 178 -8.06 -9.91 14.83
C ALA A 178 -7.87 -8.63 15.66
N LEU A 179 -6.66 -8.08 15.66
CA LEU A 179 -6.32 -6.84 16.37
C LEU A 179 -7.12 -5.65 15.83
N VAL A 180 -7.16 -5.51 14.50
CA VAL A 180 -7.87 -4.43 13.82
C VAL A 180 -9.38 -4.52 14.04
N LYS A 181 -9.99 -5.71 13.90
CA LYS A 181 -11.44 -5.89 14.12
C LYS A 181 -11.86 -5.62 15.56
N LYS A 182 -10.99 -5.89 16.54
CA LYS A 182 -11.26 -5.60 17.95
C LYS A 182 -11.34 -4.09 18.20
N GLN A 183 -10.44 -3.32 17.60
CA GLN A 183 -10.35 -1.87 17.83
C GLN A 183 -11.27 -1.05 16.93
N PHE A 184 -11.40 -1.42 15.65
CA PHE A 184 -12.18 -0.69 14.66
C PHE A 184 -13.52 -1.39 14.40
N LYS A 185 -14.52 -1.12 15.26
CA LYS A 185 -15.91 -1.55 15.02
C LYS A 185 -16.57 -0.79 13.86
N ARG A 186 -16.10 0.43 13.58
CA ARG A 186 -16.54 1.30 12.48
C ARG A 186 -15.34 2.08 11.93
N LYS A 187 -15.39 2.46 10.64
CA LYS A 187 -14.37 3.32 10.02
C LYS A 187 -14.33 4.67 10.74
N SER A 188 -13.22 4.97 11.40
CA SER A 188 -13.03 6.19 12.19
C SER A 188 -11.55 6.55 12.26
N PHE A 189 -11.19 7.67 11.64
CA PHE A 189 -9.81 8.18 11.65
C PHE A 189 -9.35 8.62 13.04
N SER A 190 -10.26 9.16 13.86
CA SER A 190 -9.95 9.55 15.24
C SER A 190 -9.55 8.36 16.14
N SER A 191 -9.92 7.13 15.75
CA SER A 191 -9.55 5.92 16.49
C SER A 191 -8.13 5.42 16.15
N LEU A 192 -7.46 6.04 15.17
CA LEU A 192 -6.17 5.60 14.67
C LEU A 192 -5.03 5.85 15.65
N LYS A 193 -4.97 7.03 16.29
CA LYS A 193 -3.95 7.33 17.30
C LYS A 193 -4.03 6.36 18.49
N PRO A 194 -5.20 6.17 19.15
CA PRO A 194 -5.33 5.20 20.23
C PRO A 194 -4.97 3.76 19.81
N PHE A 195 -5.28 3.39 18.56
CA PHE A 195 -4.86 2.09 18.02
C PHE A 195 -3.34 1.99 17.92
N MET A 196 -2.67 2.99 17.35
CA MET A 196 -1.22 2.99 17.18
C MET A 196 -0.45 3.02 18.49
N GLU A 197 -0.97 3.72 19.50
CA GLU A 197 -0.44 3.73 20.87
C GLU A 197 -0.64 2.37 21.58
N SER A 198 -1.69 1.63 21.21
CA SER A 198 -1.97 0.30 21.75
C SER A 198 -1.29 -0.86 21.01
N LEU A 199 -0.43 -0.57 20.03
CA LEU A 199 0.27 -1.61 19.29
C LEU A 199 1.19 -2.39 20.24
N PRO A 200 1.24 -3.73 20.11
CA PRO A 200 2.12 -4.54 20.93
C PRO A 200 3.58 -4.14 20.70
N GLU A 201 4.42 -4.34 21.71
CA GLU A 201 5.87 -4.30 21.53
C GLU A 201 6.27 -5.42 20.56
N SER A 202 6.51 -5.05 19.31
CA SER A 202 6.87 -5.93 18.21
C SER A 202 8.10 -5.39 17.49
N SER A 203 8.60 -6.12 16.49
CA SER A 203 9.61 -5.57 15.58
C SER A 203 9.13 -4.25 14.96
N ALA A 204 10.07 -3.39 14.57
CA ALA A 204 9.76 -2.14 13.87
C ALA A 204 8.92 -2.40 12.61
N LEU A 205 9.27 -3.43 11.83
CA LEU A 205 8.56 -3.84 10.63
C LEU A 205 7.11 -4.27 10.91
N ALA A 206 6.89 -5.03 11.98
CA ALA A 206 5.55 -5.44 12.40
C ALA A 206 4.71 -4.22 12.85
N ARG A 207 5.32 -3.29 13.61
CA ARG A 207 4.66 -2.05 14.06
C ARG A 207 4.24 -1.18 12.88
N GLU A 208 5.11 -1.01 11.89
CA GLU A 208 4.79 -0.31 10.64
C GLU A 208 3.64 -0.97 9.90
N CYS A 209 3.68 -2.28 9.70
CA CYS A 209 2.65 -3.00 8.97
C CYS A 209 1.29 -2.94 9.70
N LEU A 210 1.31 -3.01 11.04
CA LEU A 210 0.11 -2.83 11.86
C LEU A 210 -0.43 -1.40 11.76
N ALA A 211 0.43 -0.38 11.78
CA ALA A 211 0.02 1.01 11.59
C ALA A 211 -0.67 1.22 10.22
N LEU A 212 -0.11 0.66 9.15
CA LEU A 212 -0.74 0.68 7.81
C LEU A 212 -2.10 -0.03 7.79
N LYS A 213 -2.26 -1.13 8.52
CA LYS A 213 -3.56 -1.80 8.70
C LYS A 213 -4.55 -0.99 9.53
N GLY A 214 -4.08 -0.23 10.52
CA GLY A 214 -4.89 0.75 11.25
C GLY A 214 -5.42 1.84 10.32
N PHE A 215 -4.55 2.40 9.48
CA PHE A 215 -4.93 3.38 8.44
C PHE A 215 -6.01 2.80 7.50
N GLU A 216 -5.81 1.58 6.99
CA GLU A 216 -6.79 0.87 6.15
C GLU A 216 -8.17 0.77 6.84
N ALA A 217 -8.18 0.33 8.09
CA ALA A 217 -9.40 0.14 8.88
C ALA A 217 -10.10 1.46 9.24
N SER A 218 -9.33 2.54 9.36
CA SER A 218 -9.85 3.87 9.61
C SER A 218 -10.64 4.44 8.43
N GLY A 219 -10.40 3.92 7.22
CA GLY A 219 -11.03 4.36 5.98
C GLY A 219 -10.29 5.48 5.24
N ALA A 220 -9.14 5.93 5.74
CA ALA A 220 -8.25 6.85 5.03
C ALA A 220 -6.80 6.38 5.25
N ALA A 221 -6.09 6.06 4.18
CA ALA A 221 -4.77 5.44 4.26
C ALA A 221 -3.74 6.18 3.43
N PRO A 222 -2.45 6.15 3.80
CA PRO A 222 -1.37 6.74 3.02
C PRO A 222 -1.04 5.89 1.77
N PHE A 223 -1.97 5.10 1.25
CA PHE A 223 -1.84 4.26 0.06
C PHE A 223 -3.24 4.10 -0.54
N VAL A 224 -3.29 3.73 -1.83
CA VAL A 224 -4.55 3.54 -2.53
C VAL A 224 -5.24 2.26 -2.03
N LEU A 225 -6.47 2.41 -1.53
CA LEU A 225 -7.27 1.28 -1.05
C LEU A 225 -7.78 0.41 -2.21
N VAL A 226 -7.89 -0.89 -1.95
CA VAL A 226 -8.55 -1.84 -2.88
C VAL A 226 -10.00 -1.43 -3.12
N GLU A 227 -10.69 -0.93 -2.10
CA GLU A 227 -12.05 -0.40 -2.22
C GLU A 227 -12.13 0.76 -3.20
N THR A 228 -11.14 1.66 -3.20
CA THR A 228 -11.10 2.82 -4.11
C THR A 228 -10.93 2.37 -5.56
N ILE A 229 -10.05 1.41 -5.82
CA ILE A 229 -9.90 0.80 -7.16
C ILE A 229 -11.20 0.14 -7.60
N ASN A 230 -11.81 -0.68 -6.74
CA ASN A 230 -13.04 -1.40 -7.07
C ASN A 230 -14.23 -0.47 -7.33
N ALA A 231 -14.24 0.72 -6.70
CA ALA A 231 -15.30 1.71 -6.87
C ALA A 231 -15.09 2.58 -8.11
N CYS A 232 -13.86 3.07 -8.34
CA CYS A 232 -13.55 3.99 -9.44
C CYS A 232 -13.28 3.26 -10.77
N TYR A 233 -12.73 2.03 -10.70
CA TYR A 233 -12.41 1.19 -11.84
C TYR A 233 -12.95 -0.24 -11.69
N PRO A 234 -14.28 -0.46 -11.76
CA PRO A 234 -14.90 -1.76 -11.52
C PRO A 234 -14.42 -2.89 -12.43
N GLN A 235 -13.91 -2.57 -13.62
CA GLN A 235 -13.33 -3.52 -14.58
C GLN A 235 -12.00 -4.11 -14.11
N PHE A 236 -11.24 -3.41 -13.25
CA PHE A 236 -9.99 -3.88 -12.66
C PHE A 236 -10.19 -4.40 -11.24
N LYS A 237 -11.40 -4.90 -10.94
CA LYS A 237 -11.79 -5.33 -9.60
C LYS A 237 -10.79 -6.33 -9.03
N ILE A 238 -10.14 -5.93 -7.94
CA ILE A 238 -9.23 -6.78 -7.18
C ILE A 238 -10.10 -7.64 -6.26
N PRO A 239 -10.11 -8.97 -6.43
CA PRO A 239 -10.95 -9.85 -5.62
C PRO A 239 -10.50 -9.82 -4.16
N LYS A 240 -11.45 -9.73 -3.23
CA LYS A 240 -11.17 -9.97 -1.82
C LYS A 240 -10.71 -11.42 -1.64
N PRO A 241 -9.68 -11.70 -0.83
CA PRO A 241 -9.31 -13.09 -0.51
C PRO A 241 -10.53 -13.79 0.12
N LYS A 242 -11.08 -14.81 -0.57
CA LYS A 242 -12.16 -15.64 -0.01
C LYS A 242 -11.57 -16.53 1.07
N GLY A 243 -11.77 -16.16 2.34
CA GLY A 243 -11.47 -17.01 3.48
C GLY A 243 -12.48 -18.14 3.61
N ARG A 244 -12.21 -19.28 2.96
CA ARG A 244 -12.59 -20.59 3.47
C ARG A 244 -11.39 -21.52 3.29
N LEU A 245 -10.57 -21.62 4.32
CA LEU A 245 -9.76 -22.82 4.49
C LEU A 245 -10.73 -23.97 4.77
N PRO A 246 -10.58 -25.13 4.11
CA PRO A 246 -11.23 -26.36 4.57
C PRO A 246 -10.87 -26.55 6.03
N LYS A 247 -11.86 -26.85 6.89
CA LYS A 247 -11.54 -27.38 8.20
C LYS A 247 -10.82 -28.71 7.95
N ALA A 248 -9.54 -28.78 8.31
CA ALA A 248 -8.86 -30.04 8.53
C ALA A 248 -9.38 -30.65 9.84
#